data_AF-A0A3B4UVY5-F1
#
_entry.id   AF-A0A3B4UVY5-F1
#
_cell.length_a   1.000
_cell.length_b   1.000
_cell.length_c   1.000
_cell.angle_alpha   90.00
_cell.angle_beta   90.00
_cell.angle_gamma   90.00
#
_symmetry.space_group_name_H-M   'P 1'
#
loop_
_entity.id
_entity.type
_entity.pdbx_description
1 polymer ?
#
loop_
_entity_poly.entity_id
_entity_poly.type
_entity_poly.pdbx_seq_one_letter_code
_entity_poly.pdbx_strand_id
1 'polypeptide(L)'
;MHVCVHFVCMSVCVLCTGTYMLQSLAGKPCIKATMGAEYIVIEKKKTWYFNLDPSRVRTSGYCGKESALLSVTLILGFLNQSLYFCPQENNVSYVTKLSARVSPLPVYKTYSGLLDHYKLFTTANGQSFKCKSDSLLLMSSELRIKLVHLQMQAFTLPNGQYGEEVECWADFNKRVVPIVIGATVVGFILITVLTLLFIKDRRSQGYDRL
;
A
#
# COMPACT_ATOMS: atom_id res chain seq x y z
N MET A 1 12.40 -17.27 16.86
CA MET A 1 13.36 -17.04 17.96
C MET A 1 12.65 -16.18 19.00
N HIS A 2 12.28 -16.74 20.15
CA HIS A 2 11.55 -16.03 21.21
C HIS A 2 12.54 -15.19 22.04
N VAL A 3 12.26 -13.90 22.23
CA VAL A 3 12.96 -13.07 23.21
C VAL A 3 11.94 -12.64 24.27
N CYS A 4 12.11 -13.16 25.48
CA CYS A 4 11.29 -12.79 26.63
C CYS A 4 11.98 -11.65 27.39
N VAL A 5 11.33 -10.49 27.49
CA VAL A 5 11.67 -9.45 28.46
C VAL A 5 10.41 -9.20 29.29
N HIS A 6 10.48 -9.43 30.60
CA HIS A 6 9.40 -9.20 31.57
C HIS A 6 8.03 -9.85 31.23
N PHE A 7 7.97 -11.19 31.24
CA PHE A 7 6.72 -11.99 31.25
C PHE A 7 5.70 -11.74 30.12
N VAL A 8 6.05 -10.98 29.08
CA VAL A 8 5.25 -10.88 27.86
C VAL A 8 6.01 -11.55 26.73
N CYS A 9 5.60 -12.77 26.38
CA CYS A 9 6.03 -13.38 25.14
C CYS A 9 5.33 -12.62 23.99
N MET A 10 6.02 -11.64 23.42
CA MET A 10 5.62 -11.09 22.12
C MET A 10 6.16 -12.07 21.07
N SER A 11 5.24 -12.75 20.37
CA SER A 11 5.61 -13.41 19.12
C SER A 11 6.25 -12.33 18.24
N VAL A 12 7.52 -12.50 17.90
CA VAL A 12 8.20 -11.65 16.93
C VAL A 12 7.57 -12.00 15.58
N CYS A 13 6.43 -11.38 15.25
CA CYS A 13 5.98 -11.42 13.89
C CYS A 13 6.80 -10.41 13.09
N VAL A 14 7.60 -10.94 12.16
CA VAL A 14 8.21 -10.15 11.09
C VAL A 14 7.07 -9.72 10.17
N LEU A 15 6.68 -8.45 10.26
CA LEU A 15 5.67 -7.75 9.46
C LEU A 15 4.45 -8.59 9.01
N CYS A 16 3.64 -9.02 9.98
CA CYS A 16 2.40 -9.75 9.73
C CYS A 16 1.38 -8.92 8.94
N THR A 17 0.68 -9.57 8.01
CA THR A 17 -0.47 -8.98 7.32
C THR A 17 -1.75 -9.42 8.00
N GLY A 18 -2.59 -8.48 8.41
CA GLY A 18 -3.93 -8.73 8.95
C GLY A 18 -5.02 -8.40 7.94
N THR A 19 -6.21 -8.97 8.12
CA THR A 19 -7.42 -8.55 7.41
C THR A 19 -8.42 -8.01 8.43
N TYR A 20 -8.84 -6.77 8.22
CA TYR A 20 -9.71 -5.99 9.07
C TYR A 20 -11.01 -5.72 8.33
N MET A 21 -12.13 -6.01 8.95
CA MET A 21 -13.46 -5.80 8.36
C MET A 21 -14.34 -5.01 9.31
N LEU A 22 -15.04 -4.03 8.79
CA LEU A 22 -16.05 -3.26 9.49
C LEU A 22 -17.41 -3.47 8.85
N GLN A 23 -18.43 -3.62 9.70
CA GLN A 23 -19.81 -3.74 9.31
C GLN A 23 -20.57 -2.48 9.73
N SER A 24 -21.57 -2.11 8.93
CA SER A 24 -22.54 -1.08 9.28
C SER A 24 -23.45 -1.55 10.42
N LEU A 25 -24.22 -0.61 11.00
CA LEU A 25 -25.22 -0.93 12.02
C LEU A 25 -26.25 -1.98 11.55
N ALA A 26 -26.51 -2.04 10.24
CA ALA A 26 -27.41 -3.00 9.61
C ALA A 26 -26.75 -4.37 9.31
N GLY A 27 -25.54 -4.62 9.82
CA GLY A 27 -24.80 -5.88 9.64
C GLY A 27 -24.17 -6.07 8.25
N LYS A 28 -24.28 -5.07 7.35
CA LYS A 28 -23.68 -5.14 6.00
C LYS A 28 -22.19 -4.76 6.05
N PRO A 29 -21.28 -5.53 5.43
CA PRO A 29 -19.86 -5.16 5.34
C PRO A 29 -19.70 -3.89 4.52
N CYS A 30 -18.85 -2.98 4.99
CA CYS A 30 -18.70 -1.64 4.42
C CYS A 30 -17.26 -1.16 4.34
N ILE A 31 -16.33 -1.71 5.13
CA ILE A 31 -14.90 -1.54 4.92
C ILE A 31 -14.24 -2.90 5.05
N LYS A 32 -13.29 -3.18 4.15
CA LYS A 32 -12.38 -4.31 4.25
C LYS A 32 -10.98 -3.80 3.91
N ALA A 33 -10.01 -4.11 4.76
CA ALA A 33 -8.62 -3.73 4.58
C ALA A 33 -7.70 -4.87 4.99
N THR A 34 -6.86 -5.31 4.08
CA THR A 34 -5.79 -6.28 4.29
C THR A 34 -4.48 -5.51 4.22
N MET A 35 -3.71 -5.50 5.31
CA MET A 35 -2.44 -4.79 5.36
C MET A 35 -1.56 -5.30 6.49
N GLY A 36 -0.25 -5.22 6.29
CA GLY A 36 0.73 -5.18 7.38
C GLY A 36 1.23 -3.75 7.58
N ALA A 37 1.59 -3.39 8.81
CA ALA A 37 2.08 -2.06 9.13
C ALA A 37 3.29 -2.11 10.08
N GLU A 38 4.31 -1.31 9.78
CA GLU A 38 5.45 -1.00 10.63
C GLU A 38 5.50 0.51 10.87
N TYR A 39 5.57 0.90 12.15
CA TYR A 39 5.67 2.29 12.56
C TYR A 39 7.13 2.58 12.89
N ILE A 40 7.68 3.56 12.20
CA ILE A 40 9.10 3.93 12.29
C ILE A 40 9.15 5.28 12.99
N VAL A 41 9.70 5.29 14.20
CA VAL A 41 9.89 6.50 15.00
C VAL A 41 11.35 6.92 14.93
N ILE A 42 11.61 8.16 14.52
CA ILE A 42 12.95 8.74 14.38
C ILE A 42 13.06 9.93 15.33
N GLU A 43 13.91 9.82 16.35
CA GLU A 43 14.19 10.92 17.29
C GLU A 43 15.70 11.02 17.54
N LYS A 44 16.29 12.21 17.43
CA LYS A 44 17.69 12.48 17.79
C LYS A 44 18.68 11.43 17.23
N LYS A 45 18.50 11.05 15.96
CA LYS A 45 19.28 10.03 15.22
C LYS A 45 19.10 8.58 15.70
N LYS A 46 18.18 8.31 16.62
CA LYS A 46 17.74 6.96 16.98
C LYS A 46 16.48 6.62 16.20
N THR A 47 16.39 5.36 15.76
CA THR A 47 15.24 4.84 15.02
C THR A 47 14.69 3.64 15.76
N TRP A 48 13.39 3.63 16.02
CA TRP A 48 12.66 2.50 16.59
C TRP A 48 11.59 2.01 15.62
N TYR A 49 11.37 0.71 15.62
CA TYR A 49 10.43 0.02 14.74
C TYR A 49 9.39 -0.69 15.59
N PHE A 50 8.12 -0.48 15.27
CA PHE A 50 6.99 -1.11 15.95
C PHE A 50 6.11 -1.79 14.92
N ASN A 51 6.03 -3.11 14.96
CA ASN A 51 5.18 -3.86 14.04
C ASN A 51 3.76 -3.98 14.57
N LEU A 52 2.79 -3.86 13.68
CA LEU A 52 1.41 -4.21 13.96
C LEU A 52 1.26 -5.72 14.00
N ASP A 53 0.87 -6.27 15.15
CA ASP A 53 0.51 -7.67 15.30
C ASP A 53 -1.01 -7.84 15.11
N PRO A 54 -1.47 -8.40 13.98
CA PRO A 54 -2.90 -8.52 13.70
C PRO A 54 -3.63 -9.44 14.67
N SER A 55 -2.93 -10.34 15.38
CA SER A 55 -3.54 -11.21 16.40
C SER A 55 -3.94 -10.46 17.67
N ARG A 56 -3.42 -9.24 17.86
CA ARG A 56 -3.62 -8.41 19.05
C ARG A 56 -4.27 -7.06 18.75
N VAL A 57 -5.04 -6.99 17.68
CA VAL A 57 -5.72 -5.77 17.22
C VAL A 57 -7.21 -5.85 17.47
N ARG A 58 -7.80 -4.72 17.85
CA ARG A 58 -9.24 -4.46 17.82
C ARG A 58 -9.54 -3.47 16.72
N THR A 59 -10.54 -3.78 15.91
CA THR A 59 -11.09 -2.87 14.91
C THR A 59 -12.29 -2.13 15.49
N SER A 60 -12.41 -0.86 15.18
CA SER A 60 -13.57 -0.02 15.50
C SER A 60 -13.79 0.99 14.37
N GLY A 61 -14.85 1.78 14.45
CA GLY A 61 -15.15 2.80 13.45
C GLY A 61 -16.63 2.86 13.13
N TYR A 62 -16.95 3.46 11.99
CA TYR A 62 -18.33 3.58 11.51
C TYR A 62 -18.40 3.58 9.99
N CYS A 63 -19.59 3.31 9.47
CA CYS A 63 -19.90 3.41 8.05
C CYS A 63 -21.12 4.30 7.87
N GLY A 64 -20.91 5.49 7.34
CA GLY A 64 -21.94 6.43 6.92
C GLY A 64 -22.06 6.50 5.41
N LYS A 65 -23.06 7.27 4.94
CA LYS A 65 -23.23 7.58 3.51
C LYS A 65 -22.17 8.56 3.01
N GLU A 66 -21.80 9.51 3.86
CA GLU A 66 -20.89 10.62 3.53
C GLU A 66 -19.46 10.40 4.02
N SER A 67 -19.21 9.40 4.85
CA SER A 67 -17.85 9.06 5.30
C SER A 67 -17.85 7.69 5.96
N ALA A 68 -16.70 7.04 5.94
CA ALA A 68 -16.47 5.82 6.70
C ALA A 68 -15.13 5.89 7.42
N LEU A 69 -15.05 5.29 8.60
CA LEU A 69 -13.87 5.30 9.44
C LEU A 69 -13.51 3.86 9.79
N LEU A 70 -12.27 3.47 9.54
CA LEU A 70 -11.68 2.26 10.07
C LEU A 70 -10.58 2.64 11.07
N SER A 71 -10.77 2.27 12.32
CA SER A 71 -9.78 2.41 13.38
C SER A 71 -9.24 1.04 13.77
N VAL A 72 -7.91 0.93 13.81
CA VAL A 72 -7.15 -0.28 14.10
C VAL A 72 -6.31 0.02 15.34
N THR A 73 -6.67 -0.57 16.46
CA THR A 73 -6.03 -0.30 17.76
C THR A 73 -5.45 -1.58 18.34
N LEU A 74 -4.19 -1.56 18.76
CA LEU A 74 -3.58 -2.68 19.47
C LEU A 74 -4.22 -2.80 20.87
N ILE A 75 -4.53 -4.02 21.33
CA ILE A 75 -5.29 -4.29 22.58
C ILE A 75 -4.69 -3.61 23.82
N LEU A 76 -3.37 -3.40 23.83
CA LEU A 76 -2.65 -2.72 24.92
C LEU A 76 -2.66 -1.18 24.80
N GLY A 77 -3.32 -0.62 23.79
CA GLY A 77 -3.50 0.83 23.60
C GLY A 77 -2.28 1.60 23.09
N PHE A 78 -1.11 0.96 22.99
CA PHE A 78 0.15 1.60 22.58
C PHE A 78 0.21 2.02 21.11
N LEU A 79 -0.76 1.60 20.30
CA LEU A 79 -0.79 1.90 18.88
C LEU A 79 -2.23 2.03 18.43
N ASN A 80 -2.55 3.16 17.83
CA ASN A 80 -3.84 3.42 17.22
C ASN A 80 -3.62 4.04 15.83
N GLN A 81 -4.22 3.45 14.81
CA GLN A 81 -4.27 3.97 13.45
C GLN A 81 -5.72 4.16 13.04
N SER A 82 -6.03 5.26 12.36
CA SER A 82 -7.37 5.53 11.86
C SER A 82 -7.31 5.99 10.40
N LEU A 83 -8.09 5.33 9.56
CA LEU A 83 -8.26 5.58 8.13
C LEU A 83 -9.66 6.16 7.91
N TYR A 84 -9.74 7.38 7.42
CA TYR A 84 -11.00 8.04 7.06
C TYR A 84 -11.16 7.98 5.54
N PHE A 85 -12.25 7.36 5.12
CA PHE A 85 -12.64 7.24 3.72
C PHE A 85 -13.60 8.36 3.38
N CYS A 86 -13.27 9.10 2.34
CA CYS A 86 -14.18 10.07 1.73
C CYS A 86 -15.22 9.34 0.89
N PRO A 87 -16.44 9.89 0.81
CA PRO A 87 -17.54 9.27 0.10
C PRO A 87 -17.25 9.29 -1.40
N GLN A 88 -18.08 8.52 -2.09
CA GLN A 88 -18.07 8.31 -3.54
C GLN A 88 -18.43 9.60 -4.31
N GLU A 89 -17.59 10.63 -4.24
CA GLU A 89 -17.71 11.81 -5.10
C GLU A 89 -17.17 11.46 -6.49
N ASN A 90 -17.94 11.71 -7.55
CA ASN A 90 -17.62 11.30 -8.94
C ASN A 90 -17.33 9.80 -9.14
N ASN A 91 -17.99 8.90 -8.40
CA ASN A 91 -17.75 7.45 -8.46
C ASN A 91 -16.35 7.02 -8.01
N VAL A 92 -15.67 7.82 -7.18
CA VAL A 92 -14.32 7.52 -6.68
C VAL A 92 -14.32 7.47 -5.15
N SER A 93 -13.67 6.47 -4.58
CA SER A 93 -13.41 6.37 -3.14
C SER A 93 -11.92 6.51 -2.86
N TYR A 94 -11.57 7.19 -1.76
CA TYR A 94 -10.18 7.39 -1.34
C TYR A 94 -10.09 7.63 0.16
N VAL A 95 -8.90 7.42 0.72
CA VAL A 95 -8.59 7.77 2.11
C VAL A 95 -8.20 9.25 2.16
N THR A 96 -9.04 10.07 2.80
CA THR A 96 -8.84 11.52 2.94
C THR A 96 -7.97 11.91 4.12
N LYS A 97 -8.06 11.12 5.19
CA LYS A 97 -7.30 11.34 6.42
C LYS A 97 -6.74 10.00 6.88
N LEU A 98 -5.45 9.98 7.18
CA LEU A 98 -4.81 8.89 7.90
C LEU A 98 -4.20 9.50 9.15
N SER A 99 -4.54 8.96 10.32
CA SER A 99 -3.90 9.34 11.57
C SER A 99 -3.28 8.12 12.23
N ALA A 100 -2.17 8.34 12.92
CA ALA A 100 -1.54 7.31 13.73
C ALA A 100 -0.99 7.90 15.01
N ARG A 101 -1.03 7.08 16.06
CA ARG A 101 -0.47 7.37 17.38
C ARG A 101 0.25 6.13 17.87
N VAL A 102 1.50 6.30 18.30
CA VAL A 102 2.37 5.25 18.83
C VAL A 102 2.94 5.72 20.16
N SER A 103 2.73 4.95 21.21
CA SER A 103 3.16 5.22 22.59
C SER A 103 3.94 4.00 23.10
N PRO A 104 5.22 3.86 22.72
CA PRO A 104 5.95 2.62 22.96
C PRO A 104 6.43 2.50 24.40
N LEU A 105 6.15 1.38 25.07
CA LEU A 105 6.72 1.11 26.40
C LEU A 105 8.20 0.69 26.29
N PRO A 106 9.08 1.12 27.22
CA PRO A 106 8.83 1.97 28.40
C PRO A 106 8.99 3.48 28.15
N VAL A 107 9.11 3.90 26.89
CA VAL A 107 9.28 5.30 26.52
C VAL A 107 7.92 6.00 26.63
N TYR A 108 7.63 6.65 27.77
CA TYR A 108 6.40 7.40 28.02
C TYR A 108 6.19 8.64 27.11
N LYS A 109 6.79 8.68 25.92
CA LYS A 109 6.57 9.68 24.90
C LYS A 109 5.62 9.12 23.85
N THR A 110 4.60 9.90 23.50
CA THR A 110 3.66 9.55 22.43
C THR A 110 4.06 10.28 21.16
N TYR A 111 4.17 9.52 20.08
CA TYR A 111 4.39 10.02 18.74
C TYR A 111 3.08 9.95 17.97
N SER A 112 2.72 11.04 17.32
CA SER A 112 1.54 11.08 16.46
C SER A 112 1.85 11.75 15.14
N GLY A 113 1.05 11.41 14.14
CA GLY A 113 1.08 12.08 12.86
C GLY A 113 -0.25 11.98 12.15
N LEU A 114 -0.45 12.90 11.23
CA LEU A 114 -1.70 13.07 10.49
C LEU A 114 -1.34 13.42 9.05
N LEU A 115 -1.83 12.60 8.14
CA LEU A 115 -1.95 12.95 6.73
C LEU A 115 -3.38 13.39 6.51
N ASP A 116 -3.59 14.67 6.21
CA ASP A 116 -4.89 15.26 5.94
C ASP A 116 -4.87 15.93 4.56
N HIS A 117 -6.02 16.01 3.91
CA HIS A 117 -6.21 16.59 2.57
C HIS A 117 -5.46 15.84 1.45
N TYR A 118 -5.10 14.57 1.67
CA TYR A 118 -4.53 13.71 0.64
C TYR A 118 -5.61 12.82 0.02
N LYS A 119 -5.49 12.52 -1.28
CA LYS A 119 -6.27 11.45 -1.93
C LYS A 119 -5.43 10.18 -1.98
N LEU A 120 -5.36 9.47 -0.85
CA LEU A 120 -4.59 8.23 -0.75
C LEU A 120 -5.43 7.03 -1.20
N PHE A 121 -4.79 6.06 -1.85
CA PHE A 121 -5.38 4.75 -2.18
C PHE A 121 -6.68 4.85 -3.00
N THR A 122 -6.71 5.79 -3.94
CA THR A 122 -7.86 6.12 -4.77
C THR A 122 -8.30 4.97 -5.67
N THR A 123 -9.61 4.73 -5.72
CA THR A 123 -10.25 3.67 -6.52
C THR A 123 -11.60 4.11 -7.05
N ALA A 124 -12.05 3.53 -8.16
CA ALA A 124 -13.43 3.70 -8.58
C ALA A 124 -14.38 2.89 -7.67
N ASN A 125 -15.66 3.22 -7.71
CA ASN A 125 -16.67 2.52 -6.93
C ASN A 125 -16.69 1.02 -7.23
N GLY A 126 -16.81 0.21 -6.17
CA GLY A 126 -16.84 -1.24 -6.27
C GLY A 126 -15.48 -1.88 -6.57
N GLN A 127 -14.41 -1.10 -6.72
CA GLN A 127 -13.05 -1.60 -6.89
C GLN A 127 -12.28 -1.58 -5.56
N SER A 128 -11.22 -2.38 -5.48
CA SER A 128 -10.28 -2.42 -4.37
C SER A 128 -8.94 -1.83 -4.78
N PHE A 129 -8.31 -1.08 -3.88
CA PHE A 129 -6.94 -0.59 -4.09
C PHE A 129 -6.01 -1.70 -3.68
N LYS A 130 -5.02 -2.07 -4.51
CA LYS A 130 -4.04 -3.11 -4.19
C LYS A 130 -2.62 -2.64 -4.47
N CYS A 131 -1.73 -2.84 -3.51
CA CYS A 131 -0.30 -2.54 -3.63
C CYS A 131 0.51 -3.64 -2.93
N LYS A 132 1.24 -4.42 -3.73
CA LYS A 132 2.17 -5.46 -3.28
C LYS A 132 3.48 -4.84 -2.83
N SER A 133 3.92 -3.76 -3.48
CA SER A 133 5.09 -2.99 -3.05
C SER A 133 4.84 -2.28 -1.73
N ASP A 134 5.92 -2.13 -0.96
CA ASP A 134 5.93 -1.41 0.30
C ASP A 134 5.59 0.08 0.08
N SER A 135 4.69 0.62 0.89
CA SER A 135 4.30 2.03 0.85
C SER A 135 4.77 2.74 2.12
N LEU A 136 5.71 3.68 1.98
CA LEU A 136 6.21 4.49 3.09
C LEU A 136 5.49 5.84 3.15
N LEU A 137 4.79 6.10 4.25
CA LEU A 137 4.03 7.32 4.51
C LEU A 137 4.73 8.14 5.60
N LEU A 138 5.01 9.41 5.30
CA LEU A 138 5.62 10.34 6.25
C LEU A 138 4.50 11.05 7.02
N MET A 139 4.21 10.59 8.24
CA MET A 139 3.08 11.08 9.03
C MET A 139 3.38 12.37 9.80
N SER A 140 4.62 12.54 10.24
CA SER A 140 5.16 13.73 10.89
C SER A 140 6.69 13.77 10.73
N SER A 141 7.36 14.73 11.37
CA SER A 141 8.83 14.80 11.38
C SER A 141 9.49 13.60 12.06
N GLU A 142 8.81 13.00 13.04
CA GLU A 142 9.32 11.91 13.87
C GLU A 142 8.67 10.56 13.55
N LEU A 143 7.47 10.52 12.95
CA LEU A 143 6.72 9.29 12.70
C LEU A 143 6.55 9.00 11.20
N ARG A 144 6.91 7.79 10.80
CA ARG A 144 6.62 7.23 9.48
C ARG A 144 5.88 5.91 9.63
N ILE A 145 5.08 5.54 8.63
CA ILE A 145 4.38 4.26 8.57
C ILE A 145 4.78 3.58 7.27
N LYS A 146 5.26 2.35 7.37
CA LYS A 146 5.46 1.46 6.24
C LYS A 146 4.31 0.47 6.18
N LEU A 147 3.54 0.51 5.09
CA LEU A 147 2.46 -0.45 4.81
C LEU A 147 2.93 -1.49 3.80
N VAL A 148 2.52 -2.74 3.98
CA VAL A 148 2.85 -3.86 3.08
C VAL A 148 1.63 -4.71 2.78
N HIS A 149 1.65 -5.40 1.64
CA HIS A 149 0.55 -6.26 1.17
C HIS A 149 -0.81 -5.56 1.28
N LEU A 150 -0.83 -4.29 0.86
CA LEU A 150 -1.96 -3.40 1.05
C LEU A 150 -3.06 -3.76 0.06
N GLN A 151 -4.24 -4.10 0.56
CA GLN A 151 -5.46 -4.15 -0.23
C GLN A 151 -6.62 -3.57 0.57
N MET A 152 -7.38 -2.62 0.04
CA MET A 152 -8.52 -2.07 0.78
C MET A 152 -9.65 -1.61 -0.12
N GLN A 153 -10.86 -1.61 0.44
CA GLN A 153 -12.08 -1.15 -0.22
C GLN A 153 -13.07 -0.66 0.83
N ALA A 154 -13.83 0.39 0.50
CA ALA A 154 -14.86 0.95 1.35
C ALA A 154 -16.18 1.15 0.58
N PHE A 155 -17.27 1.36 1.32
CA PHE A 155 -18.65 1.61 0.89
C PHE A 155 -19.34 0.43 0.20
N THR A 156 -18.81 -0.03 -0.93
CA THR A 156 -19.43 -1.06 -1.77
C THR A 156 -18.66 -2.36 -1.68
N LEU A 157 -19.04 -3.28 -0.78
CA LEU A 157 -18.41 -4.60 -0.60
C LEU A 157 -19.44 -5.73 -0.82
N PRO A 158 -19.63 -6.20 -2.07
CA PRO A 158 -20.56 -7.28 -2.36
C PRO A 158 -20.10 -8.55 -1.63
N ASN A 159 -20.98 -9.12 -0.80
CA ASN A 159 -20.71 -10.32 0.00
C ASN A 159 -19.45 -10.23 0.89
N GLY A 160 -19.00 -9.02 1.25
CA GLY A 160 -17.78 -8.83 2.05
C GLY A 160 -16.49 -9.21 1.31
N GLN A 161 -16.51 -9.28 -0.02
CA GLN A 161 -15.34 -9.55 -0.84
C GLN A 161 -14.86 -8.29 -1.56
N TYR A 162 -13.57 -8.28 -1.87
CA TYR A 162 -13.00 -7.25 -2.72
C TYR A 162 -13.56 -7.36 -4.12
N GLY A 163 -13.82 -6.23 -4.76
CA GLY A 163 -14.09 -6.17 -6.19
C GLY A 163 -12.80 -6.14 -7.00
N GLU A 164 -12.90 -5.66 -8.24
CA GLU A 164 -11.77 -5.55 -9.17
C GLU A 164 -10.62 -4.74 -8.54
N GLU A 165 -9.38 -5.20 -8.74
CA GLU A 165 -8.21 -4.58 -8.13
C GLU A 165 -7.59 -3.49 -9.01
N VAL A 166 -7.39 -2.30 -8.44
CA VAL A 166 -6.58 -1.22 -9.01
C VAL A 166 -5.20 -1.30 -8.40
N GLU A 167 -4.20 -1.59 -9.23
CA GLU A 167 -2.80 -1.64 -8.81
C GLU A 167 -2.25 -0.24 -8.52
N CYS A 168 -1.36 -0.14 -7.53
CA CYS A 168 -0.64 1.10 -7.24
C CYS A 168 0.42 1.42 -8.31
N TRP A 169 0.79 2.70 -8.40
CA TRP A 169 1.79 3.20 -9.36
C TRP A 169 3.15 2.48 -9.25
N ALA A 170 3.58 2.13 -8.04
CA ALA A 170 4.83 1.42 -7.81
C ALA A 170 4.84 0.02 -8.47
N ASP A 171 3.77 -0.75 -8.28
CA ASP A 171 3.61 -2.08 -8.89
C ASP A 171 3.46 -1.98 -10.41
N PHE A 172 2.67 -1.02 -10.87
CA PHE A 172 2.50 -0.73 -12.30
C PHE A 172 3.84 -0.45 -12.97
N ASN A 173 4.66 0.46 -12.43
CA ASN A 173 5.98 0.78 -12.98
C ASN A 173 6.93 -0.42 -12.94
N LYS A 174 6.92 -1.18 -11.85
CA LYS A 174 7.77 -2.38 -11.71
C LYS A 174 7.46 -3.42 -12.79
N ARG A 175 6.20 -3.51 -13.23
CA ARG A 175 5.77 -4.37 -14.33
C ARG A 175 6.04 -3.77 -15.71
N VAL A 176 5.70 -2.50 -15.93
CA VAL A 176 5.69 -1.89 -17.27
C VAL A 176 7.07 -1.43 -17.72
N VAL A 177 7.90 -0.88 -16.83
CA VAL A 177 9.21 -0.33 -17.19
C VAL A 177 10.13 -1.37 -17.85
N PRO A 178 10.29 -2.60 -17.30
CA PRO A 178 11.11 -3.63 -17.96
C PRO A 178 10.60 -4.03 -19.35
N ILE A 179 9.28 -4.07 -19.54
CA ILE A 179 8.65 -4.42 -20.82
C ILE A 179 8.97 -3.35 -21.87
N VAL A 180 8.84 -2.07 -21.50
CA VAL A 180 9.16 -0.95 -22.40
C VAL A 180 10.64 -0.98 -22.78
N ILE A 181 11.55 -1.20 -21.83
CA ILE A 181 12.99 -1.32 -22.12
C ILE A 181 13.29 -2.52 -23.03
N GLY A 182 12.65 -3.67 -22.79
CA GLY A 182 12.81 -4.84 -23.65
C GLY A 182 12.34 -4.58 -25.08
N ALA A 183 11.17 -3.96 -25.24
CA ALA A 183 10.60 -3.64 -26.55
C ALA A 183 11.46 -2.64 -27.33
N THR A 184 12.03 -1.63 -26.66
CA THR A 184 12.91 -0.66 -27.33
C THR A 184 14.20 -1.31 -27.80
N VAL A 185 14.86 -2.14 -26.98
CA VAL A 185 16.09 -2.86 -27.37
C VAL A 185 15.84 -3.77 -28.56
N VAL A 186 14.76 -4.56 -28.55
CA VAL A 186 14.41 -5.44 -29.67
C VAL A 186 14.11 -4.62 -30.93
N GLY A 187 13.38 -3.50 -30.80
CA GLY A 187 13.12 -2.58 -31.91
C GLY A 187 14.41 -2.05 -32.53
N PHE A 188 15.38 -1.61 -31.72
CA PHE A 188 16.68 -1.15 -32.21
C PHE A 188 17.45 -2.24 -32.94
N ILE A 189 17.48 -3.47 -32.41
CA ILE A 189 18.16 -4.60 -33.08
C ILE A 189 17.51 -4.89 -34.44
N LEU A 190 16.19 -4.91 -34.53
CA LEU A 190 15.48 -5.15 -35.78
C LEU A 190 15.78 -4.06 -36.81
N ILE A 191 15.77 -2.79 -36.41
CA ILE A 191 16.12 -1.66 -37.29
C ILE A 191 17.57 -1.81 -37.80
N THR A 192 18.51 -2.15 -36.93
CA THR A 192 19.92 -2.36 -37.32
C THR A 192 20.06 -3.54 -38.28
N VAL A 193 19.37 -4.65 -38.05
CA VAL A 193 19.42 -5.82 -38.95
C VAL A 193 18.82 -5.47 -40.32
N LEU A 194 17.66 -4.81 -40.36
CA LEU A 194 17.03 -4.40 -41.61
C LEU A 194 17.92 -3.45 -42.41
N THR A 195 18.49 -2.43 -41.76
CA THR A 195 19.40 -1.49 -42.44
C THR A 195 20.64 -2.19 -42.99
N LEU A 196 21.23 -3.15 -42.27
CA LEU A 196 22.34 -3.98 -42.76
C LEU A 196 21.96 -4.84 -43.97
N LEU A 197 20.77 -5.46 -43.95
CA LEU A 197 20.28 -6.26 -45.08
C LEU A 197 20.09 -5.40 -46.33
N PHE A 198 19.47 -4.21 -46.21
CA PHE A 198 19.31 -3.29 -47.33
C PHE A 198 20.65 -2.80 -47.91
N ILE A 199 21.64 -2.49 -47.06
CA ILE A 199 22.98 -2.10 -47.51
C ILE A 199 23.67 -3.26 -48.24
N LYS A 200 23.55 -4.49 -47.73
CA LYS A 200 24.14 -5.67 -48.36
C LYS A 200 23.52 -5.95 -49.73
N ASP A 201 22.20 -5.86 -49.83
CA ASP A 201 21.46 -6.10 -51.07
C ASP A 201 21.86 -5.11 -52.18
N ARG A 202 21.96 -3.81 -51.83
CA ARG A 202 22.47 -2.78 -52.75
C ARG A 202 23.91 -3.03 -53.21
N ARG A 203 24.79 -3.54 -52.35
CA ARG A 203 26.16 -3.90 -52.75
C ARG A 203 26.19 -5.11 -53.70
N SER A 204 25.25 -6.04 -53.59
CA SER A 204 25.18 -7.22 -54.46
C SER A 204 24.78 -6.88 -55.90
N GLN A 205 24.03 -5.79 -56.11
CA GLN A 205 23.61 -5.35 -57.45
C GLN A 205 24.67 -4.54 -58.21
N GLY A 206 25.76 -4.13 -57.55
CA GLY A 206 26.83 -3.30 -58.15
C GLY A 206 28.03 -4.08 -58.69
N TYR A 207 27.92 -5.40 -58.84
CA TYR A 207 29.03 -6.28 -59.31
C TYR A 207 28.70 -6.95 -60.64
N ASP A 208 28.17 -6.20 -61.61
CA ASP A 208 28.31 -6.57 -63.02
C ASP A 208 29.79 -6.35 -63.39
N ARG A 209 30.53 -7.46 -63.37
CA ARG A 209 31.94 -7.51 -63.79
C ARG A 209 32.02 -7.25 -65.29
N LEU A 210 32.67 -6.15 -65.68
CA LEU A 210 33.35 -5.99 -66.97
C LEU A 210 34.53 -6.99 -67.06
#